data_AF-A0A534N8I6-F1
#
_entry.id   AF-A0A534N8I6-F1
#
_cell.length_a   1.000
_cell.length_b   1.000
_cell.length_c   1.000
_cell.angle_alpha   90.00
_cell.angle_beta   90.00
_cell.angle_gamma   90.00
#
_symmetry.space_group_name_H-M   'P 1'
#
loop_
_entity.id
_entity.type
_entity.pdbx_description
1 polymer ?
#
loop_
_entity_poly.entity_id
_entity_poly.type
_entity_poly.pdbx_seq_one_letter_code
_entity_poly.pdbx_strand_id
1 'polypeptide(L)'
;MRASGLNISPVQIWLTPDASKSLLTLRNEGPEDARYQVSVMAWDEDARTGMRLGPTEDILVFPTVLELKVGETRSLRVGSMVPFGPVEKTYRVFLEELPAPEKPQARSMVRVLTRVGIPIFLVPVKLLEDRKLSALSLGAVGAALDVQNTGNVHLRIDRILLEGFADGGAKLFEKETQGWYVLAGGHKRYEVAVPKDACTKVRKLVMSVKTDKEQVFQEPLDTPGGACGT
;
A
#
# COMPACT_ATOMS: atom_id res chain seq x y z
N MET A 1 0.76 6.05 -11.87
CA MET A 1 1.68 4.88 -11.90
C MET A 1 1.98 4.58 -13.36
N ARG A 2 3.25 4.40 -13.74
CA ARG A 2 3.63 4.03 -15.11
C ARG A 2 4.19 2.61 -15.05
N ALA A 3 3.56 1.67 -15.74
CA ALA A 3 4.07 0.32 -15.88
C ALA A 3 4.06 0.00 -17.37
N SER A 4 5.22 -0.28 -17.97
CA SER A 4 5.39 -0.57 -19.42
C SER A 4 4.50 0.28 -20.35
N GLY A 5 4.52 1.61 -20.18
CA GLY A 5 3.71 2.52 -21.02
C GLY A 5 2.20 2.54 -20.74
N LEU A 6 1.67 1.74 -19.81
CA LEU A 6 0.26 1.83 -19.41
C LEU A 6 0.04 2.99 -18.41
N ASN A 7 -0.86 3.89 -18.76
CA ASN A 7 -1.39 4.94 -17.89
C ASN A 7 -2.75 4.52 -17.34
N ILE A 8 -2.94 4.70 -16.03
CA ILE A 8 -4.09 4.20 -15.28
C ILE A 8 -4.66 5.34 -14.43
N SER A 9 -5.96 5.57 -14.54
CA SER A 9 -6.68 6.58 -13.75
C SER A 9 -8.10 6.11 -13.38
N PRO A 10 -8.51 6.17 -12.11
CA PRO A 10 -7.73 6.59 -10.94
C PRO A 10 -6.73 5.51 -10.50
N VAL A 11 -5.79 5.87 -9.62
CA VAL A 11 -4.81 4.92 -9.02
C VAL A 11 -5.36 4.17 -7.80
N GLN A 12 -6.56 4.53 -7.36
CA GLN A 12 -7.34 3.87 -6.31
C GLN A 12 -8.82 4.05 -6.64
N ILE A 13 -9.66 3.08 -6.31
CA ILE A 13 -11.10 3.14 -6.57
C ILE A 13 -11.83 3.16 -5.24
N TRP A 14 -12.72 4.13 -5.07
CA TRP A 14 -13.61 4.24 -3.93
C TRP A 14 -15.04 4.02 -4.40
N LEU A 15 -15.70 3.03 -3.83
CA LEU A 15 -17.13 2.80 -4.03
C LEU A 15 -17.86 3.19 -2.75
N THR A 16 -18.96 3.92 -2.91
CA THR A 16 -19.76 4.44 -1.79
C THR A 16 -21.23 4.04 -1.91
N PRO A 17 -22.03 4.14 -0.84
CA PRO A 17 -23.47 3.89 -0.92
C PRO A 17 -24.18 4.66 -2.04
N ASP A 18 -23.76 5.91 -2.29
CA ASP A 18 -24.33 6.77 -3.33
C ASP A 18 -23.68 6.55 -4.71
N ALA A 19 -22.47 5.98 -4.76
CA ALA A 19 -21.70 5.72 -5.98
C ALA A 19 -21.08 4.31 -5.95
N SER A 20 -21.92 3.30 -6.16
CA SER A 20 -21.52 1.88 -6.11
C SER A 20 -20.80 1.38 -7.37
N LYS A 21 -20.55 2.27 -8.33
CA LYS A 21 -19.90 1.99 -9.62
C LYS A 21 -18.86 3.06 -9.92
N SER A 22 -17.78 2.66 -10.57
CA SER A 22 -16.69 3.54 -10.98
C SER A 22 -16.14 3.14 -12.36
N LEU A 23 -15.45 4.07 -13.00
CA LEU A 23 -14.73 3.85 -14.25
C LEU A 23 -13.23 3.93 -13.99
N LEU A 24 -12.53 2.86 -14.38
CA LEU A 24 -11.08 2.80 -14.41
C LEU A 24 -10.61 2.97 -15.85
N THR A 25 -10.00 4.12 -16.15
CA THR A 25 -9.51 4.46 -17.48
C THR A 25 -8.07 4.01 -17.65
N LEU A 26 -7.83 3.33 -18.76
CA LEU A 26 -6.56 2.75 -19.17
C LEU A 26 -6.16 3.36 -20.51
N ARG A 27 -4.94 3.86 -20.61
CA ARG A 27 -4.37 4.39 -21.85
C ARG A 27 -3.02 3.76 -22.12
N ASN A 28 -2.86 3.22 -23.33
CA ASN A 28 -1.58 2.69 -23.78
C ASN A 28 -0.72 3.83 -24.33
N GLU A 29 0.28 4.24 -23.57
CA GLU A 29 1.34 5.18 -23.93
C GLU A 29 2.65 4.44 -24.29
N GLY A 30 2.59 3.12 -24.43
CA GLY A 30 3.70 2.28 -24.87
C GLY A 30 3.89 2.29 -26.40
N PRO A 31 5.00 1.72 -26.89
CA PRO A 31 5.33 1.71 -28.32
C PRO A 31 4.60 0.62 -29.13
N GLU A 32 3.91 -0.31 -28.47
CA GLU A 32 3.26 -1.46 -29.09
C GLU A 32 1.83 -1.65 -28.57
N ASP A 33 0.99 -2.33 -29.35
CA ASP A 33 -0.34 -2.74 -28.93
C ASP A 33 -0.23 -3.77 -27.78
N ALA A 34 -1.11 -3.66 -26.79
CA ALA A 34 -1.06 -4.49 -25.60
C ALA A 34 -2.43 -5.10 -25.28
N ARG A 35 -2.42 -6.34 -24.79
CA ARG A 35 -3.62 -7.06 -24.33
C ARG A 35 -3.53 -7.25 -22.84
N TYR A 36 -4.65 -7.07 -22.15
CA TYR A 36 -4.72 -7.19 -20.69
C TYR A 36 -5.84 -8.15 -20.28
N GLN A 37 -5.56 -8.96 -19.28
CA GLN A 37 -6.53 -9.69 -18.51
C GLN A 37 -6.79 -8.97 -17.18
N VAL A 38 -8.05 -8.89 -16.81
CA VAL A 38 -8.53 -8.21 -15.60
C VAL A 38 -9.08 -9.25 -14.64
N SER A 39 -8.66 -9.20 -13.38
CA SER A 39 -9.20 -10.01 -12.30
C SER A 39 -9.39 -9.18 -11.03
N VAL A 40 -10.29 -9.61 -10.13
CA VAL A 40 -10.47 -8.97 -8.82
C VAL A 40 -10.26 -10.00 -7.73
N MET A 41 -9.57 -9.59 -6.68
CA MET A 41 -9.31 -10.40 -5.49
C MET A 41 -9.74 -9.62 -4.26
N ALA A 42 -10.36 -10.30 -3.28
CA ALA A 42 -10.46 -9.78 -1.92
C ALA A 42 -9.05 -9.58 -1.38
N TRP A 43 -8.83 -8.45 -0.73
CA TRP A 43 -7.55 -8.08 -0.17
C TRP A 43 -7.69 -7.99 1.35
N ASP A 44 -6.90 -8.79 2.03
CA ASP A 44 -6.77 -8.81 3.48
C ASP A 44 -5.28 -8.66 3.87
N GLU A 45 -5.00 -8.52 5.16
CA GLU A 45 -3.65 -8.45 5.71
C GLU A 45 -3.45 -9.52 6.77
N ASP A 46 -2.32 -10.22 6.67
CA ASP A 46 -1.83 -11.11 7.69
C ASP A 46 -0.63 -10.45 8.39
N ALA A 47 -0.63 -10.51 9.72
CA ALA A 47 0.40 -9.94 10.58
C ALA A 47 1.83 -10.39 10.24
N ARG A 48 1.97 -11.62 9.75
CA ARG A 48 3.27 -12.29 9.52
C ARG A 48 3.63 -12.30 8.05
N THR A 49 2.67 -12.57 7.17
CA THR A 49 2.93 -12.75 5.74
C THR A 49 2.60 -11.52 4.90
N GLY A 50 2.01 -10.48 5.49
CA GLY A 50 1.62 -9.25 4.81
C GLY A 50 0.35 -9.41 3.98
N MET A 51 0.34 -8.88 2.76
CA MET A 51 -0.85 -8.87 1.91
C MET A 51 -1.33 -10.29 1.59
N ARG A 52 -2.62 -10.57 1.86
CA ARG A 52 -3.31 -11.80 1.50
C ARG A 52 -4.37 -11.50 0.44
N LEU A 53 -4.43 -12.32 -0.60
CA LEU A 53 -5.39 -12.19 -1.70
C LEU A 53 -6.25 -13.45 -1.79
N GLY A 54 -7.56 -13.28 -1.94
CA GLY A 54 -8.51 -14.38 -2.09
C GLY A 54 -9.51 -14.14 -3.24
N PRO A 55 -10.10 -15.20 -3.81
CA PRO A 55 -11.15 -15.06 -4.80
C PRO A 55 -12.37 -14.33 -4.21
N THR A 56 -13.12 -13.62 -5.06
CA THR A 56 -14.31 -12.87 -4.64
C THR A 56 -15.28 -12.68 -5.81
N GLU A 57 -16.57 -12.56 -5.48
CA GLU A 57 -17.63 -12.16 -6.41
C GLU A 57 -18.28 -10.83 -5.97
N ASP A 58 -17.79 -10.21 -4.90
CA ASP A 58 -18.34 -8.97 -4.33
C ASP A 58 -18.16 -7.78 -5.29
N ILE A 59 -17.23 -7.88 -6.24
CA ILE A 59 -16.91 -6.83 -7.22
C ILE A 59 -17.02 -7.38 -8.63
N LEU A 60 -17.83 -6.71 -9.44
CA LEU A 60 -17.93 -6.95 -10.88
C LEU A 60 -16.99 -6.00 -11.64
N VAL A 61 -16.25 -6.55 -12.62
CA VAL A 61 -15.45 -5.77 -13.57
C VAL A 61 -15.79 -6.14 -15.01
N PHE A 62 -15.86 -5.14 -15.89
CA PHE A 62 -16.11 -5.37 -17.32
C PHE A 62 -15.46 -4.31 -18.22
N PRO A 63 -14.83 -4.69 -19.35
CA PRO A 63 -14.55 -6.06 -19.79
C PRO A 63 -13.45 -6.75 -18.95
N THR A 64 -13.43 -8.08 -18.93
CA THR A 64 -12.40 -8.88 -18.23
C THR A 64 -11.16 -9.15 -19.09
N VAL A 65 -11.25 -8.95 -20.39
CA VAL A 65 -10.13 -8.97 -21.33
C VAL A 65 -10.30 -7.81 -22.30
N LEU A 66 -9.22 -7.09 -22.54
CA LEU A 66 -9.20 -5.98 -23.48
C LEU A 66 -7.89 -5.89 -24.24
N GLU A 67 -7.97 -5.27 -25.40
CA GLU A 67 -6.82 -4.87 -26.21
C GLU A 67 -6.79 -3.34 -26.27
N LEU A 68 -5.60 -2.78 -26.16
CA LEU A 68 -5.32 -1.35 -26.26
C LEU A 68 -4.25 -1.13 -27.33
N LYS A 69 -4.64 -0.53 -28.44
CA LYS A 69 -3.70 -0.06 -29.45
C LYS A 69 -2.82 1.06 -28.91
N VAL A 70 -1.68 1.31 -29.54
CA VAL A 70 -0.83 2.47 -29.22
C VAL A 70 -1.66 3.76 -29.22
N GLY A 71 -1.62 4.50 -28.11
CA GLY A 71 -2.37 5.74 -27.89
C GLY A 71 -3.86 5.55 -27.53
N GLU A 72 -4.39 4.33 -27.62
CA GLU A 72 -5.80 4.04 -27.35
C GLU A 72 -6.11 4.20 -25.85
N THR A 73 -7.31 4.72 -25.58
CA THR A 73 -7.87 4.81 -24.24
C THR A 73 -9.15 3.97 -24.16
N ARG A 74 -9.26 3.13 -23.14
CA ARG A 74 -10.51 2.42 -22.79
C ARG A 74 -10.80 2.51 -21.31
N SER A 75 -12.06 2.32 -20.95
CA SER A 75 -12.48 2.28 -19.55
C SER A 75 -13.00 0.90 -19.18
N LEU A 76 -12.60 0.44 -17.99
CA LEU A 76 -13.18 -0.69 -17.29
C LEU A 76 -14.27 -0.17 -16.35
N ARG A 77 -15.43 -0.81 -16.37
CA ARG A 77 -16.48 -0.60 -15.37
C ARG A 77 -16.16 -1.46 -14.17
N VAL A 78 -16.20 -0.88 -12.97
CA VAL A 78 -16.01 -1.55 -11.70
C VAL A 78 -17.24 -1.27 -10.85
N GLY A 79 -17.84 -2.27 -10.22
CA GLY A 79 -19.02 -2.07 -9.37
C GLY A 79 -19.16 -3.09 -8.26
N SER A 80 -19.81 -2.67 -7.17
CA SER A 80 -20.13 -3.56 -6.05
C SER A 80 -21.36 -4.41 -6.37
N MET A 81 -21.29 -5.70 -6.04
CA MET A 81 -22.39 -6.66 -6.06
C MET A 81 -22.99 -6.92 -4.67
N VAL A 82 -22.37 -6.34 -3.63
CA VAL A 82 -22.76 -6.50 -2.23
C VAL A 82 -23.17 -5.16 -1.61
N PRO A 83 -24.02 -5.17 -0.56
CA PRO A 83 -24.36 -3.95 0.16
C PRO A 83 -23.15 -3.40 0.93
N PHE A 84 -23.19 -2.10 1.19
CA PHE A 84 -22.24 -1.42 2.06
C PHE A 84 -22.57 -1.72 3.52
N GLY A 85 -21.53 -2.00 4.31
CA GLY A 85 -21.65 -2.45 5.70
C GLY A 85 -21.06 -1.47 6.72
N PRO A 86 -20.95 -1.89 7.99
CA PRO A 86 -20.39 -1.06 9.06
C PRO A 86 -18.85 -0.98 9.05
N VAL A 87 -18.19 -1.84 8.28
CA VAL A 87 -16.72 -1.89 8.13
C VAL A 87 -16.39 -1.87 6.65
N GLU A 88 -15.31 -1.18 6.29
CA GLU A 88 -14.79 -1.16 4.93
C GLU A 88 -14.48 -2.57 4.43
N LYS A 89 -14.81 -2.84 3.16
CA LYS A 89 -14.31 -4.03 2.46
C LYS A 89 -13.27 -3.64 1.43
N THR A 90 -12.18 -4.40 1.36
CA THR A 90 -11.02 -4.09 0.54
C THR A 90 -10.76 -5.15 -0.51
N TYR A 91 -10.47 -4.71 -1.73
CA TYR A 91 -10.19 -5.56 -2.87
C TYR A 91 -9.05 -4.98 -3.69
N ARG A 92 -8.57 -5.76 -4.65
CA ARG A 92 -7.63 -5.30 -5.67
C ARG A 92 -8.08 -5.79 -7.04
N VAL A 93 -8.19 -4.87 -7.99
CA VAL A 93 -8.27 -5.21 -9.40
C VAL A 93 -6.86 -5.31 -9.96
N PHE A 94 -6.55 -6.44 -10.58
CA PHE A 94 -5.29 -6.70 -11.26
C PHE A 94 -5.46 -6.55 -12.77
N LEU A 95 -4.55 -5.81 -13.37
CA LEU A 95 -4.35 -5.72 -14.81
C LEU A 95 -3.06 -6.48 -15.13
N GLU A 96 -3.21 -7.60 -15.83
CA GLU A 96 -2.08 -8.46 -16.23
C GLU A 96 -1.94 -8.42 -17.74
N GLU A 97 -0.78 -7.97 -18.21
CA GLU A 97 -0.45 -7.95 -19.64
C GLU A 97 -0.32 -9.40 -20.14
N LEU A 98 -1.05 -9.71 -21.20
CA LEU A 98 -0.97 -10.99 -21.89
C LEU A 98 0.13 -10.94 -22.96
N PRO A 99 0.87 -12.04 -23.17
CA PRO A 99 1.85 -12.12 -24.23
C PRO A 99 1.19 -11.90 -25.60
N ALA A 100 1.91 -11.23 -26.51
CA ALA A 100 1.47 -11.12 -27.90
C ALA A 100 1.39 -12.52 -28.54
N PRO A 101 0.44 -12.77 -29.46
CA PRO A 101 0.44 -13.98 -30.25
C PRO A 101 1.80 -14.11 -30.96
N GLU A 102 2.48 -15.24 -30.80
CA GLU A 102 3.85 -15.42 -31.30
C GLU A 102 3.96 -15.10 -32.80
N LYS A 103 4.93 -14.25 -33.17
CA LYS A 103 5.48 -14.24 -34.53
C LYS A 103 6.61 -15.28 -34.55
N PRO A 104 6.62 -16.26 -35.48
CA PRO A 104 7.51 -17.44 -35.44
C PRO A 104 9.04 -17.21 -35.50
N GLN A 105 9.58 -15.99 -35.34
CA GLN A 105 10.96 -15.69 -35.77
C GLN A 105 11.82 -14.78 -34.86
N ALA A 106 11.39 -14.44 -33.64
CA ALA A 106 12.25 -13.62 -32.77
C ALA A 106 13.05 -14.49 -31.77
N ARG A 107 14.38 -14.47 -31.92
CA ARG A 107 15.39 -15.02 -30.98
C ARG A 107 15.07 -14.67 -29.52
N SER A 108 15.51 -15.52 -28.58
CA SER A 108 15.37 -15.38 -27.12
C SER A 108 15.51 -13.95 -26.59
N MET A 109 14.41 -13.19 -26.57
CA MET A 109 14.29 -11.93 -25.86
C MET A 109 13.51 -12.20 -24.58
N VAL A 110 14.06 -11.79 -23.45
CA VAL A 110 13.34 -11.79 -22.17
C VAL A 110 12.29 -10.69 -22.24
N ARG A 111 11.00 -11.09 -22.27
CA ARG A 111 9.88 -10.15 -22.20
C ARG A 111 9.39 -10.03 -20.76
N VAL A 112 9.37 -8.80 -20.24
CA VAL A 112 8.81 -8.50 -18.92
C VAL A 112 7.33 -8.19 -19.10
N LEU A 113 6.45 -9.00 -18.50
CA LEU A 113 5.01 -8.73 -18.49
C LEU A 113 4.64 -7.90 -17.27
N THR A 114 3.77 -6.91 -17.49
CA THR A 114 3.32 -6.01 -16.44
C THR A 114 2.12 -6.60 -15.70
N ARG A 115 2.18 -6.62 -14.36
CA ARG A 115 1.01 -6.87 -13.50
C ARG A 115 0.84 -5.71 -12.52
N VAL A 116 -0.25 -4.95 -12.66
CA VAL A 116 -0.58 -3.82 -11.79
C VAL A 116 -1.80 -4.14 -10.94
N GLY A 117 -1.70 -3.96 -9.62
CA GLY A 117 -2.82 -4.10 -8.69
C GLY A 117 -3.29 -2.74 -8.19
N ILE A 118 -4.54 -2.40 -8.46
CA ILE A 118 -5.19 -1.15 -8.05
C ILE A 118 -6.16 -1.47 -6.91
N PRO A 119 -6.06 -0.81 -5.74
CA PRO A 119 -6.95 -1.08 -4.64
C PRO A 119 -8.36 -0.54 -4.92
N ILE A 120 -9.36 -1.28 -4.44
CA ILE A 120 -10.77 -0.93 -4.44
C ILE A 120 -11.24 -0.95 -2.98
N PHE A 121 -11.86 0.14 -2.55
CA PHE A 121 -12.37 0.32 -1.21
C PHE A 121 -13.89 0.51 -1.26
N LEU A 122 -14.62 -0.40 -0.63
CA LEU A 122 -16.06 -0.24 -0.39
C LEU A 122 -16.21 0.39 0.99
N VAL A 123 -16.47 1.70 1.00
CA VAL A 123 -16.46 2.48 2.25
C VAL A 123 -17.60 2.05 3.18
N PRO A 124 -17.40 2.13 4.51
CA PRO A 124 -18.47 1.84 5.45
C PRO A 124 -19.58 2.89 5.36
N VAL A 125 -20.81 2.52 5.74
CA VAL A 125 -21.96 3.44 5.75
C VAL A 125 -21.78 4.62 6.73
N LYS A 126 -20.92 4.44 7.73
CA LYS A 126 -20.50 5.49 8.67
C LYS A 126 -19.01 5.36 8.89
N LEU A 127 -18.26 6.41 8.58
CA LEU A 127 -16.81 6.43 8.72
C LEU A 127 -16.39 6.66 10.18
N LEU A 128 -15.45 5.85 10.65
CA LEU A 128 -14.78 5.95 11.94
C LEU A 128 -13.29 5.71 11.72
N GLU A 129 -12.52 6.79 11.81
CA GLU A 129 -11.06 6.74 11.78
C GLU A 129 -10.54 6.75 13.21
N ASP A 130 -9.81 5.69 13.58
CA ASP A 130 -9.14 5.61 14.86
C ASP A 130 -7.91 4.71 14.78
N ARG A 131 -6.96 4.93 15.68
CA ARG A 131 -5.69 4.22 15.72
C ARG A 131 -5.10 4.21 17.11
N LYS A 132 -4.30 3.20 17.38
CA LYS A 132 -3.43 3.11 18.56
C LYS A 132 -2.00 2.84 18.13
N LEU A 133 -1.07 3.46 18.84
CA LEU A 133 0.35 3.16 18.75
C LEU A 133 0.78 2.40 20.00
N SER A 134 1.68 1.44 19.85
CA SER A 134 2.42 0.93 21.00
C SER A 134 3.39 1.99 21.53
N ALA A 135 3.94 1.79 22.72
CA ALA A 135 5.16 2.50 23.07
C ALA A 135 6.28 2.11 22.09
N LEU A 136 7.18 3.04 21.81
CA LEU A 136 8.40 2.75 21.07
C LEU A 136 9.29 1.81 21.90
N SER A 137 9.84 0.77 21.26
CA SER A 137 10.69 -0.24 21.91
C SER A 137 11.97 -0.46 21.13
N LEU A 138 12.99 -1.05 21.77
CA LEU A 138 14.20 -1.53 21.11
C LEU A 138 14.19 -3.06 21.08
N GLY A 139 14.55 -3.63 19.94
CA GLY A 139 14.78 -5.06 19.77
C GLY A 139 16.09 -5.33 19.02
N ALA A 140 16.32 -6.59 18.66
CA ALA A 140 17.57 -7.03 18.03
C ALA A 140 17.89 -6.32 16.71
N VAL A 141 16.87 -5.92 15.95
CA VAL A 141 17.02 -5.29 14.62
C VAL A 141 17.09 -3.75 14.73
N GLY A 142 16.56 -3.16 15.80
CA GLY A 142 16.49 -1.70 15.96
C GLY A 142 15.27 -1.26 16.77
N ALA A 143 14.79 -0.05 16.51
CA ALA A 143 13.60 0.49 17.16
C ALA A 143 12.33 -0.04 16.49
N ALA A 144 11.34 -0.41 17.29
CA ALA A 144 10.11 -1.04 16.85
C ALA A 144 8.86 -0.39 17.45
N LEU A 145 7.82 -0.24 16.62
CA LEU A 145 6.51 0.29 16.97
C LEU A 145 5.43 -0.47 16.24
N ASP A 146 4.34 -0.75 16.95
CA ASP A 146 3.14 -1.35 16.37
C ASP A 146 2.08 -0.25 16.16
N VAL A 147 1.56 -0.18 14.94
CA VAL A 147 0.40 0.65 14.59
C VAL A 147 -0.81 -0.25 14.47
N GLN A 148 -1.84 -0.01 15.29
CA GLN A 148 -3.12 -0.69 15.21
C GLN A 148 -4.18 0.26 14.68
N ASN A 149 -4.93 -0.18 13.66
CA ASN A 149 -6.11 0.53 13.19
C ASN A 149 -7.33 0.06 14.00
N THR A 150 -7.84 0.93 14.88
CA THR A 150 -9.03 0.66 15.70
C THR A 150 -10.30 1.24 15.09
N GLY A 151 -10.18 1.89 13.93
CA GLY A 151 -11.28 2.37 13.11
C GLY A 151 -11.88 1.29 12.22
N ASN A 152 -12.87 1.69 11.43
CA ASN A 152 -13.61 0.83 10.51
C ASN A 152 -13.30 1.07 9.02
N VAL A 153 -12.30 1.90 8.75
CA VAL A 153 -11.75 2.22 7.43
C VAL A 153 -10.23 2.09 7.51
N HIS A 154 -9.56 1.69 6.44
CA HIS A 154 -8.11 1.56 6.44
C HIS A 154 -7.39 2.86 6.81
N LEU A 155 -6.24 2.71 7.47
CA LEU A 155 -5.27 3.77 7.68
C LEU A 155 -4.19 3.65 6.60
N ARG A 156 -3.88 4.75 5.92
CA ARG A 156 -2.77 4.80 4.96
C ARG A 156 -1.60 5.57 5.56
N ILE A 157 -0.51 4.84 5.81
CA ILE A 157 0.75 5.41 6.26
C ILE A 157 1.61 5.67 5.02
N ASP A 158 2.12 6.89 4.90
CA ASP A 158 3.02 7.29 3.81
C ASP A 158 4.46 6.98 4.15
N ARG A 159 4.89 7.38 5.36
CA ARG A 159 6.25 7.20 5.82
C ARG A 159 6.35 7.04 7.33
N ILE A 160 7.39 6.35 7.74
CA ILE A 160 7.85 6.25 9.13
C ILE A 160 9.23 6.87 9.20
N LEU A 161 9.45 7.74 10.18
CA LEU A 161 10.72 8.41 10.41
C LEU A 161 11.25 8.08 11.79
N LEU A 162 12.43 7.48 11.88
CA LEU A 162 13.16 7.30 13.13
C LEU A 162 14.25 8.36 13.23
N GLU A 163 14.19 9.17 14.27
CA GLU A 163 15.23 10.15 14.61
C GLU A 163 15.90 9.74 15.93
N GLY A 164 17.21 9.88 15.98
CA GLY A 164 18.00 9.67 17.20
C GLY A 164 18.72 10.94 17.61
N PHE A 165 18.67 11.25 18.91
CA PHE A 165 19.22 12.46 19.49
C PHE A 165 20.24 12.13 20.57
N ALA A 166 21.30 12.93 20.64
CA ALA A 166 22.29 12.88 21.71
C ALA A 166 21.75 13.52 22.99
N ASP A 167 22.55 13.46 24.05
CA ASP A 167 22.34 14.32 25.21
C ASP A 167 22.37 15.80 24.80
N GLY A 168 21.49 16.62 25.36
CA GLY A 168 21.32 18.03 24.95
C GLY A 168 20.57 18.25 23.62
N GLY A 169 20.05 17.20 22.97
CA GLY A 169 19.09 17.32 21.87
C GLY A 169 19.67 17.46 20.46
N ALA A 170 20.98 17.29 20.28
CA ALA A 170 21.59 17.27 18.95
C ALA A 170 21.14 16.03 18.15
N LYS A 171 20.60 16.21 16.94
CA LYS A 171 20.21 15.08 16.06
C LYS A 171 21.45 14.35 15.56
N LEU A 172 21.53 13.05 15.86
CA LEU A 172 22.62 12.17 15.45
C LEU A 172 22.32 11.48 14.12
N PHE A 173 21.07 11.07 13.91
CA PHE A 173 20.66 10.43 12.66
C PHE A 173 19.17 10.60 12.40
N GLU A 174 18.80 10.32 11.16
CA GLU A 174 17.42 10.18 10.69
C GLU A 174 17.36 9.00 9.71
N LYS A 175 16.35 8.15 9.84
CA LYS A 175 16.10 7.00 8.96
C LYS A 175 14.63 6.96 8.59
N GLU A 176 14.35 6.93 7.30
CA GLU A 176 12.99 6.81 6.79
C GLU A 176 12.75 5.37 6.29
N THR A 177 11.54 4.86 6.53
CA THR A 177 11.02 3.66 5.86
C THR A 177 9.64 3.93 5.30
N GLN A 178 9.29 3.25 4.21
CA GLN A 178 8.03 3.44 3.53
C GLN A 178 6.86 2.90 4.37
N GLY A 179 5.79 3.69 4.45
CA GLY A 179 4.54 3.27 5.05
C GLY A 179 3.77 2.28 4.18
N TRP A 180 2.68 1.75 4.74
CA TRP A 180 1.76 0.90 4.01
C TRP A 180 0.33 1.14 4.51
N TYR A 181 -0.60 0.40 3.94
CA TYR A 181 -1.93 0.27 4.50
C TYR A 181 -1.89 -0.49 5.82
N VAL A 182 -2.84 -0.15 6.69
CA VAL A 182 -3.28 -0.94 7.84
C VAL A 182 -4.80 -1.04 7.70
N LEU A 183 -5.30 -2.19 7.25
CA LEU A 183 -6.75 -2.38 7.03
C LEU A 183 -7.56 -2.19 8.31
N ALA A 184 -8.87 -2.03 8.20
CA ALA A 184 -9.76 -1.87 9.35
C ALA A 184 -9.59 -3.04 10.35
N GLY A 185 -9.36 -2.72 11.63
CA GLY A 185 -9.04 -3.71 12.66
C GLY A 185 -7.64 -4.35 12.56
N GLY A 186 -6.88 -4.02 11.51
CA GLY A 186 -5.55 -4.54 11.25
C GLY A 186 -4.47 -3.93 12.14
N HIS A 187 -3.27 -4.50 12.06
CA HIS A 187 -2.09 -3.99 12.74
C HIS A 187 -0.86 -4.16 11.86
N LYS A 188 0.12 -3.29 12.04
CA LYS A 188 1.39 -3.35 11.33
C LYS A 188 2.55 -2.93 12.23
N ARG A 189 3.56 -3.79 12.28
CA ARG A 189 4.81 -3.55 12.98
C ARG A 189 5.81 -2.88 12.04
N TYR A 190 6.41 -1.80 12.51
CA TYR A 190 7.52 -1.13 11.84
C TYR A 190 8.78 -1.29 12.67
N GLU A 191 9.84 -1.77 12.03
CA GLU A 191 11.16 -1.91 12.62
C GLU A 191 12.16 -1.10 11.79
N VAL A 192 12.86 -0.18 12.45
CA VAL A 192 13.84 0.70 11.81
C VAL A 192 15.18 0.56 12.53
N ALA A 193 16.21 0.20 11.77
CA ALA A 193 17.54 -0.05 12.30
C ALA A 193 18.17 1.23 12.88
N VAL A 194 18.73 1.13 14.08
CA VAL A 194 19.54 2.18 14.69
C VAL A 194 20.98 2.05 14.16
N PRO A 195 21.59 3.12 13.60
CA PRO A 195 22.95 3.07 13.10
C PRO A 195 23.97 2.70 14.19
N LYS A 196 24.83 1.71 13.91
CA LYS A 196 25.79 1.17 14.89
C LYS A 196 26.84 2.20 15.36
N ASP A 197 27.19 3.14 14.50
CA ASP A 197 28.12 4.24 14.77
C ASP A 197 27.53 5.35 15.67
N ALA A 198 26.20 5.47 15.72
CA ALA A 198 25.50 6.41 16.56
C ALA A 198 24.94 5.79 17.86
N CYS A 199 24.64 4.49 17.86
CA CYS A 199 23.78 3.86 18.87
C CYS A 199 24.22 4.10 20.33
N THR A 200 25.52 4.10 20.64
CA THR A 200 26.04 4.33 22.00
C THR A 200 25.86 5.78 22.50
N LYS A 201 25.70 6.73 21.56
CA LYS A 201 25.55 8.17 21.83
C LYS A 201 24.09 8.61 21.89
N VAL A 202 23.16 7.80 21.38
CA VAL A 202 21.72 8.11 21.41
C VAL A 202 21.24 8.13 22.86
N ARG A 203 20.50 9.18 23.24
CA ARG A 203 19.82 9.31 24.53
C ARG A 203 18.32 9.38 24.39
N LYS A 204 17.83 9.70 23.20
CA LYS A 204 16.40 9.70 22.89
C LYS A 204 16.19 9.26 21.46
N LEU A 205 15.24 8.37 21.26
CA LEU A 205 14.66 8.06 19.96
C LEU A 205 13.28 8.70 19.86
N VAL A 206 12.91 9.12 18.66
CA VAL A 206 11.54 9.50 18.33
C VAL A 206 11.19 8.81 17.03
N MET A 207 10.12 8.02 17.04
CA MET A 207 9.56 7.48 15.82
C MET A 207 8.27 8.19 15.45
N SER A 208 8.23 8.75 14.24
CA SER A 208 7.10 9.50 13.71
C SER A 208 6.40 8.68 12.61
N VAL A 209 5.08 8.54 12.72
CA VAL A 209 4.20 7.91 11.74
C VAL A 209 3.46 9.03 11.01
N LYS A 210 3.72 9.21 9.70
CA LYS A 210 3.00 10.18 8.86
C LYS A 210 2.00 9.48 7.95
N THR A 211 0.76 9.96 7.93
CA THR A 211 -0.32 9.45 7.07
C THR A 211 -0.40 10.23 5.75
N ASP A 212 -1.14 9.67 4.79
CA ASP A 212 -1.52 10.34 3.53
C ASP A 212 -2.36 11.60 3.72
N LYS A 213 -3.06 11.68 4.86
CA LYS A 213 -3.78 12.89 5.31
C LYS A 213 -2.93 13.92 6.05
N GLU A 214 -1.60 13.84 5.93
CA GLU A 214 -0.65 14.74 6.59
C GLU A 214 -0.69 14.72 8.14
N GLN A 215 -1.35 13.73 8.75
CA GLN A 215 -1.33 13.56 10.20
C GLN A 215 0.00 12.94 10.64
N VAL A 216 0.54 13.42 11.76
CA VAL A 216 1.79 12.91 12.33
C VAL A 216 1.54 12.46 13.77
N PHE A 217 1.92 11.22 14.06
CA PHE A 217 1.88 10.65 15.40
C PHE A 217 3.31 10.28 15.80
N GLN A 218 3.68 10.53 17.06
CA GLN A 218 5.07 10.36 17.50
C GLN A 218 5.12 9.58 18.80
N GLU A 219 6.05 8.65 18.88
CA GLU A 219 6.32 7.87 20.07
C GLU A 219 7.81 8.03 20.43
N PRO A 220 8.12 8.66 21.58
CA PRO A 220 9.48 8.80 22.06
C PRO A 220 9.93 7.57 22.85
N LEU A 221 11.24 7.35 22.92
CA LEU A 221 11.88 6.38 23.81
C LEU A 221 13.17 6.97 24.35
N ASP A 222 13.27 7.08 25.68
CA ASP A 222 14.51 7.47 26.33
C ASP A 222 15.47 6.27 26.40
N THR A 223 16.72 6.50 26.02
CA THR A 223 17.76 5.46 25.90
C THR A 223 19.02 5.90 26.66
N PRO A 224 18.98 6.04 27.99
CA PRO A 224 20.10 6.59 28.77
C PRO A 224 21.40 5.78 28.62
N GLY A 225 21.30 4.47 28.40
CA GLY A 225 22.43 3.57 28.14
C GLY A 225 22.87 3.47 26.67
N GLY A 226 22.26 4.24 25.76
CA GLY A 226 22.38 4.02 24.32
C GLY A 226 21.25 3.16 23.74
N ALA A 227 21.18 3.14 22.42
CA ALA A 227 20.13 2.48 21.63
C ALA A 227 20.70 1.35 20.75
N CYS A 228 21.82 0.74 21.16
CA CYS A 228 22.36 -0.40 20.44
C CYS A 228 21.42 -1.58 20.63
N GLY A 229 21.02 -2.24 19.53
CA GLY A 229 20.14 -3.41 19.59
C GLY A 229 20.70 -4.43 20.58
N THR A 230 19.87 -4.89 21.49
CA THR A 230 20.16 -5.97 22.45
C THR A 230 19.96 -7.32 21.81
#